data_AF-A0A143PL84-F1
#
_entry.id   AF-A0A143PL84-F1
#
_cell.length_a   1.000
_cell.length_b   1.000
_cell.length_c   1.000
_cell.angle_alpha   90.00
_cell.angle_beta   90.00
_cell.angle_gamma   90.00
#
_symmetry.space_group_name_H-M   'P 1'
#
loop_
_entity.id
_entity.type
_entity.pdbx_description
1 polymer ?
#
loop_
_entity_poly.entity_id
_entity_poly.type
_entity_poly.pdbx_seq_one_letter_code
_entity_poly.pdbx_strand_id
1 'polypeptide(L)' 'MSTLLILIILLLLLGGGGFYAGGPRVGIGLGGLVLLILIVMLLTGRL' A
#
# COMPACT_ATOMS: atom_id res chain seq x y z
N MET A 1 -5.03 -6.88 21.99
CA MET A 1 -5.06 -6.41 20.58
C MET A 1 -6.33 -6.93 19.95
N SER A 2 -7.30 -6.07 19.68
CA SER A 2 -8.59 -6.48 19.08
C SER A 2 -8.36 -6.97 17.65
N THR A 3 -9.07 -8.03 17.24
CA THR A 3 -9.04 -8.58 15.88
C THR A 3 -9.38 -7.52 14.83
N LEU A 4 -10.26 -6.58 15.16
CA LEU A 4 -10.57 -5.41 14.32
C LEU A 4 -9.35 -4.53 14.05
N LEU A 5 -8.50 -4.33 15.06
CA LEU A 5 -7.31 -3.49 14.97
C LEU A 5 -6.26 -4.13 14.06
N ILE A 6 -6.10 -5.46 14.18
CA ILE A 6 -5.24 -6.25 13.29
C ILE A 6 -5.70 -6.15 11.83
N LEU A 7 -7.01 -6.25 11.57
CA LEU A 7 -7.57 -6.12 10.22
C LEU A 7 -7.32 -4.73 9.62
N ILE A 8 -7.49 -3.66 10.40
CA ILE A 8 -7.22 -2.28 9.94
C ILE A 8 -5.74 -2.10 9.59
N ILE A 9 -4.83 -2.64 10.40
CA ILE A 9 -3.39 -2.59 10.12
C ILE A 9 -3.09 -3.35 8.82
N LEU A 10 -3.63 -4.54 8.63
CA LEU A 10 -3.42 -5.32 7.41
C LEU A 10 -3.97 -4.60 6.17
N LEU A 11 -5.13 -3.96 6.27
CA LEU A 11 -5.72 -3.15 5.19
C LEU A 11 -4.82 -1.96 4.80
N LEU A 12 -4.19 -1.32 5.78
CA LEU A 12 -3.25 -0.22 5.56
C LEU A 12 -1.92 -0.72 4.99
N LEU A 13 -1.39 -1.85 5.48
CA LEU A 13 -0.04 -2.34 5.14
C LEU A 13 0.03 -3.09 3.81
N LEU A 14 -0.93 -3.98 3.54
CA LEU A 14 -0.97 -4.81 2.33
C LEU A 14 -1.68 -4.13 1.16
N GLY A 15 -2.37 -3.02 1.44
CA GLY A 15 -3.05 -2.24 0.44
C GLY A 15 -4.55 -2.40 0.46
N GLY A 16 -5.26 -1.27 0.47
CA GLY A 16 -6.71 -1.25 0.51
C GLY A 16 -7.34 -2.11 -0.59
N GLY A 17 -8.58 -2.55 -0.35
CA GLY A 17 -9.56 -3.13 -1.29
C GLY A 17 -9.04 -4.07 -2.39
N GLY A 18 -8.28 -3.55 -3.35
CA GLY A 18 -7.69 -4.28 -4.48
C GLY A 18 -6.73 -5.41 -4.10
N PHE A 19 -6.02 -5.35 -2.97
CA PHE A 19 -5.19 -6.49 -2.52
C PHE A 19 -6.06 -7.73 -2.21
N TYR A 20 -7.22 -7.52 -1.57
CA TYR A 20 -8.14 -8.59 -1.20
C TYR A 20 -8.99 -9.06 -2.39
N ALA A 21 -9.21 -8.19 -3.39
CA ALA A 21 -10.01 -8.50 -4.58
C ALA A 21 -9.22 -9.23 -5.68
N GLY A 22 -7.90 -9.07 -5.77
CA GLY A 22 -7.09 -9.67 -6.84
C GLY A 22 -5.59 -9.79 -6.55
N GLY A 23 -5.19 -9.66 -5.29
CA GLY A 23 -3.79 -9.75 -4.88
C GLY A 23 -2.92 -8.59 -5.36
N PRO A 24 -1.59 -8.74 -5.31
CA PRO A 24 -0.62 -7.71 -5.69
C PRO A 24 -0.72 -7.22 -7.15
N ARG A 25 -1.48 -7.92 -8.00
CA ARG A 25 -1.72 -7.54 -9.40
C ARG A 25 -2.83 -6.49 -9.56
N VAL A 26 -3.71 -6.35 -8.57
CA VAL A 26 -4.91 -5.49 -8.64
C VAL A 26 -4.88 -4.37 -7.59
N GLY A 27 -4.21 -4.58 -6.45
CA GLY A 27 -4.08 -3.57 -5.40
C GLY A 27 -2.79 -2.77 -5.48
N ILE A 28 -2.86 -1.49 -5.86
CA ILE A 28 -1.84 -0.51 -5.45
C ILE A 28 -2.19 -0.11 -4.01
N GLY A 29 -1.59 -0.79 -3.04
CA GLY A 29 -1.77 -0.46 -1.64
C GLY A 29 -1.18 0.89 -1.24
N LEU A 30 -1.33 1.28 0.04
CA LEU A 30 -0.53 2.39 0.57
C LEU A 30 0.97 2.15 0.38
N GLY A 31 1.42 0.89 0.50
CA GLY A 31 2.78 0.50 0.15
C GLY A 31 3.12 0.78 -1.33
N GLY A 32 2.20 0.50 -2.25
CA GLY A 32 2.37 0.80 -3.68
C GLY A 32 2.35 2.30 -3.98
N LEU A 33 1.50 3.06 -3.28
CA LEU A 33 1.45 4.52 -3.37
C LEU A 33 2.75 5.15 -2.87
N VAL A 34 3.26 4.70 -1.72
CA VAL A 34 4.55 5.14 -1.19
C VAL A 34 5.67 4.80 -2.16
N LEU A 35 5.70 3.59 -2.72
CA LEU A 35 6.67 3.19 -3.74
C LEU A 35 6.60 4.10 -4.98
N LEU A 36 5.40 4.41 -5.46
CA LEU A 36 5.21 5.32 -6.58
C LEU A 36 5.74 6.73 -6.27
N ILE A 37 5.44 7.25 -5.08
CA ILE A 37 5.95 8.56 -4.62
C ILE A 37 7.48 8.56 -4.59
N LEU A 38 8.09 7.51 -4.02
CA LEU A 38 9.55 7.37 -3.97
C LEU A 38 10.17 7.32 -5.37
N ILE A 39 9.55 6.60 -6.31
CA ILE A 39 10.00 6.55 -7.71
C ILE A 39 9.95 7.96 -8.33
N VAL A 40 8.87 8.71 -8.14
CA VAL A 40 8.75 10.09 -8.64
C VAL A 40 9.80 11.01 -8.02
N MET A 41 10.03 10.92 -6.71
CA MET A 41 11.06 11.71 -6.02
C MET A 41 12.47 11.40 -6.56
N LEU A 42 12.78 10.12 -6.80
CA LEU A 42 14.06 9.70 -7.37
C LEU A 42 14.26 10.29 -8.77
N LEU A 43 13.26 10.15 -9.65
CA LEU A 43 13.32 10.62 -11.03
C LEU A 43 13.36 12.15 -11.15
N THR A 44 12.81 12.86 -10.17
CA THR A 44 12.83 14.33 -10.10
C THR A 44 14.00 14.90 -9.31
N GLY A 45 14.90 14.06 -8.78
CA GLY A 45 16.08 14.47 -8.02
C GLY A 45 15.76 15.09 -6.66
N ARG A 46 14.64 14.71 -6.05
CA ARG A 46 14.14 15.24 -4.76
C ARG A 46 14.25 14.23 -3.62
N LEU A 47 15.02 13.17 -3.85
CA LEU A 47 15.30 12.11 -2.88
C LEU A 47 16.61 12.42 -2.15
#